data_AF-A0A7W0UIK0-F1
#
_entry.id   AF-A0A7W0UIK0-F1
#
_cell.length_a   1.000
_cell.length_b   1.000
_cell.length_c   1.000
_cell.angle_alpha   90.00
_cell.angle_beta   90.00
_cell.angle_gamma   90.00
#
_symmetry.space_group_name_H-M   'P 1'
#
loop_
_entity.id
_entity.type
_entity.pdbx_description
1 polymer ?
#
loop_
_entity_poly.entity_id
_entity_poly.type
_entity_poly.pdbx_seq_one_letter_code
_entity_poly.pdbx_strand_id
1 'polypeptide(L)'
;GLCRTEHMLLGEERAGAVRQMILADSEADEKKAYDVLEPLQKQDFLGIFEAMDGLPVTVRLLDPPLHEFLPDHTELSVEVALAEAGVNKLKKKELEEKKELLAKVDELREANPMLGLRGVRLGILKPGLYAMQVRAIADAAAELKKKGKDPHPEIMIPLVATAEELQQMREELEPVVERIIEDAGVDLPVEFGTMIELPRAAVCAGEIAEHADFFSFGTNDLSQTAFGFSRDDIGAFLGLYVERKLLPANPFETIDEPGVGKLMDIAVNEGRAANGNLHLGICGEHGGDPESVAFCDRIGLDYVSCSPFRVPVARLASAQAVMGEATTSSR
;
A
#
# COMPACT_ATOMS: atom_id res chain seq x y z
N GLY A 1 -11.15 0.40 3.30
CA GLY A 1 -10.37 -0.83 3.52
C GLY A 1 -8.99 -0.73 2.91
N LEU A 2 -8.79 -1.28 1.71
CA LEU A 2 -7.51 -1.21 0.99
C LEU A 2 -7.71 -1.44 -0.51
N CYS A 3 -7.50 -0.40 -1.32
CA CYS A 3 -7.38 -0.47 -2.77
C CYS A 3 -5.90 -0.25 -3.14
N ARG A 4 -5.28 -1.24 -3.77
CA ARG A 4 -3.84 -1.24 -4.12
C ARG A 4 -3.64 -0.72 -5.53
N THR A 5 -2.91 0.38 -5.67
CA THR A 5 -2.72 1.06 -6.97
C THR A 5 -1.71 0.38 -7.88
N GLU A 6 -0.76 -0.39 -7.33
CA GLU A 6 0.22 -1.15 -8.10
C GLU A 6 -0.43 -2.16 -9.06
N HIS A 7 -1.58 -2.74 -8.69
CA HIS A 7 -2.32 -3.65 -9.57
C HIS A 7 -2.95 -2.91 -10.78
N MET A 8 -3.19 -1.61 -10.64
CA MET A 8 -3.68 -0.75 -11.73
C MET A 8 -2.56 -0.38 -12.69
N LEU A 9 -1.31 -0.68 -12.38
CA LEU A 9 -0.18 -0.44 -13.28
C LEU A 9 0.17 -1.66 -14.15
N LEU A 10 -0.56 -2.77 -13.95
CA LEU A 10 -0.41 -4.00 -14.71
C LEU A 10 -1.15 -3.90 -16.05
N GLY A 11 -0.51 -4.35 -17.14
CA GLY A 11 -1.03 -4.30 -18.51
C GLY A 11 -0.02 -3.70 -19.49
N GLU A 12 -0.07 -4.08 -20.78
CA GLU A 12 0.99 -3.77 -21.74
C GLU A 12 1.25 -2.26 -21.91
N GLU A 13 0.19 -1.46 -22.09
CA GLU A 13 0.28 0.00 -22.22
C GLU A 13 0.79 0.66 -20.93
N ARG A 14 0.28 0.21 -19.78
CA ARG A 14 0.61 0.75 -18.46
C ARG A 14 2.04 0.43 -18.06
N ALA A 15 2.47 -0.81 -18.29
CA ALA A 15 3.83 -1.26 -18.09
C ALA A 15 4.83 -0.46 -18.95
N GLY A 16 4.45 -0.11 -20.19
CA GLY A 16 5.24 0.79 -21.03
C GLY A 16 5.45 2.17 -20.41
N ALA A 17 4.37 2.80 -19.94
CA ALA A 17 4.44 4.10 -19.29
C ALA A 17 5.19 4.06 -17.95
N VAL A 18 5.02 3.01 -17.14
CA VAL A 18 5.79 2.82 -15.91
C VAL A 18 7.28 2.65 -16.20
N ARG A 19 7.65 1.86 -17.21
CA ARG A 19 9.06 1.74 -17.63
C ARG A 19 9.63 3.08 -18.10
N GLN A 20 8.85 3.86 -18.85
CA GLN A 20 9.26 5.21 -19.25
C GLN A 20 9.49 6.12 -18.04
N MET A 21 8.62 6.07 -17.03
CA MET A 21 8.79 6.80 -15.77
C MET A 21 10.07 6.37 -15.04
N ILE A 22 10.37 5.07 -15.00
CA ILE A 22 11.57 4.53 -14.33
C ILE A 22 12.86 4.95 -15.04
N LEU A 23 12.84 4.97 -16.38
CA LEU A 23 13.97 5.33 -17.24
C LEU A 23 14.10 6.84 -17.48
N ALA A 24 13.21 7.66 -16.93
CA ALA A 24 13.23 9.10 -17.15
C ALA A 24 14.46 9.75 -16.48
N ASP A 25 15.21 10.53 -17.28
CA ASP A 25 16.39 11.29 -16.84
C ASP A 25 16.05 12.75 -16.48
N SER A 26 14.80 13.17 -16.67
CA SER A 26 14.35 14.53 -16.40
C SER A 26 12.90 14.57 -15.91
N GLU A 27 12.56 15.61 -15.13
CA GLU A 27 11.17 15.86 -14.70
C GLU A 27 10.20 15.98 -15.88
N ALA A 28 10.68 16.49 -17.02
CA ALA A 28 9.86 16.59 -18.24
C ALA A 28 9.55 15.21 -18.84
N ASP A 29 10.45 14.24 -18.71
CA ASP A 29 10.23 12.87 -19.20
C ASP A 29 9.38 12.07 -18.23
N GLU A 30 9.53 12.27 -16.92
CA GLU A 30 8.62 11.74 -15.90
C GLU A 30 7.19 12.24 -16.13
N LYS A 31 7.02 13.55 -16.38
CA LYS A 31 5.72 14.14 -16.66
C LYS A 31 5.04 13.48 -17.86
N LYS A 32 5.76 13.17 -18.93
CA LYS A 32 5.18 12.46 -20.09
C LYS A 32 4.63 11.08 -19.70
N ALA A 33 5.32 10.37 -18.83
CA ALA A 33 4.82 9.09 -18.33
C ALA A 33 3.59 9.28 -17.43
N TYR A 34 3.59 10.29 -16.56
CA TYR A 34 2.43 10.65 -15.73
C TYR A 34 1.21 11.02 -16.57
N ASP A 35 1.39 11.82 -17.64
CA ASP A 35 0.32 12.23 -18.55
C ASP A 35 -0.37 11.03 -19.25
N VAL A 36 0.32 9.89 -19.38
CA VAL A 36 -0.24 8.62 -19.88
C VAL A 36 -0.92 7.83 -18.77
N LEU A 37 -0.32 7.75 -17.59
CA LEU A 37 -0.82 6.96 -16.46
C LEU A 37 -2.07 7.54 -15.80
N GLU A 38 -2.13 8.87 -15.66
CA GLU A 38 -3.20 9.59 -14.97
C GLU A 38 -4.62 9.28 -15.52
N PRO A 39 -4.90 9.40 -16.84
CA PRO A 39 -6.24 9.08 -17.36
C PRO A 39 -6.61 7.61 -17.21
N LEU A 40 -5.62 6.70 -17.27
CA LEU A 40 -5.83 5.27 -17.11
C LEU A 40 -6.20 4.91 -15.66
N GLN A 41 -5.50 5.48 -14.68
CA GLN A 41 -5.86 5.33 -13.27
C GLN A 41 -7.20 5.98 -12.95
N LYS A 42 -7.47 7.19 -13.48
CA LYS A 42 -8.76 7.86 -13.29
C LYS A 42 -9.91 6.97 -13.75
N GLN A 43 -9.77 6.29 -14.89
CA GLN A 43 -10.79 5.39 -15.40
C GLN A 43 -11.06 4.20 -14.45
N ASP A 44 -10.00 3.63 -13.84
CA ASP A 44 -10.17 2.55 -12.87
C ASP A 44 -10.88 3.05 -11.60
N PHE A 45 -10.49 4.22 -11.10
CA PHE A 45 -11.13 4.84 -9.94
C PHE A 45 -12.59 5.20 -10.18
N LEU A 46 -12.97 5.65 -11.39
CA LEU A 46 -14.37 5.84 -11.75
C LEU A 46 -15.17 4.56 -11.56
N GLY A 47 -14.66 3.42 -12.05
CA GLY A 47 -15.32 2.13 -11.88
C GLY A 47 -15.42 1.68 -10.42
N ILE A 48 -14.35 1.88 -9.64
CA ILE A 48 -14.29 1.49 -8.23
C ILE A 48 -15.24 2.33 -7.37
N PHE A 49 -15.19 3.66 -7.51
CA PHE A 49 -16.07 4.55 -6.75
C PHE A 49 -17.54 4.41 -7.16
N GLU A 50 -17.84 4.15 -8.43
CA GLU A 50 -19.21 3.87 -8.87
C GLU A 50 -19.76 2.57 -8.25
N ALA A 51 -18.93 1.52 -8.13
CA ALA A 51 -19.31 0.27 -7.49
C ALA A 51 -19.50 0.42 -5.97
N MET A 52 -18.84 1.39 -5.35
CA MET A 52 -18.83 1.67 -3.90
C MET A 52 -19.63 2.93 -3.54
N ASP A 53 -20.60 3.32 -4.37
CA ASP A 53 -21.44 4.51 -4.16
C ASP A 53 -22.04 4.56 -2.74
N GLY A 54 -21.74 5.63 -1.99
CA GLY A 54 -22.16 5.82 -0.60
C GLY A 54 -21.33 5.07 0.46
N LEU A 55 -20.20 4.47 0.08
CA LEU A 55 -19.30 3.75 0.99
C LEU A 55 -17.85 4.27 0.90
N PRO A 56 -17.09 4.23 2.01
CA PRO A 56 -15.69 4.67 2.03
C PRO A 56 -14.77 3.76 1.22
N VAL A 57 -13.84 4.37 0.49
CA VAL A 57 -12.83 3.67 -0.32
C VAL A 57 -11.45 4.23 -0.03
N THR A 58 -10.72 3.51 0.83
CA THR A 58 -9.29 3.73 1.12
C THR A 58 -8.41 3.27 -0.03
N VAL A 59 -7.72 4.21 -0.68
CA VAL A 59 -6.76 3.97 -1.75
C VAL A 59 -5.34 4.13 -1.23
N ARG A 60 -4.54 3.08 -1.33
CA ARG A 60 -3.12 3.13 -0.99
C ARG A 60 -2.33 3.60 -2.21
N LEU A 61 -1.54 4.64 -2.02
CA LEU A 61 -0.60 5.13 -3.03
C LEU A 61 0.47 4.07 -3.35
N LEU A 62 1.24 4.31 -4.42
CA LEU A 62 2.16 3.32 -4.96
C LEU A 62 3.17 2.86 -3.91
N ASP A 63 3.18 1.55 -3.65
CA ASP A 63 3.98 0.95 -2.59
C ASP A 63 5.18 0.12 -3.06
N PRO A 64 5.11 -0.74 -4.11
CA PRO A 64 6.22 -1.63 -4.43
C PRO A 64 7.44 -0.88 -4.98
N PRO A 65 8.65 -1.45 -4.83
CA PRO A 65 9.86 -0.90 -5.41
C PRO A 65 9.82 -0.98 -6.95
N LEU A 66 10.51 -0.04 -7.60
CA LEU A 66 10.43 0.13 -9.06
C LEU A 66 10.93 -1.08 -9.86
N HIS A 67 11.83 -1.89 -9.31
CA HIS A 67 12.36 -3.07 -10.01
C HIS A 67 11.29 -4.15 -10.25
N GLU A 68 10.19 -4.18 -9.49
CA GLU A 68 9.07 -5.10 -9.75
C GLU A 68 8.36 -4.83 -11.10
N PHE A 69 8.53 -3.63 -11.66
CA PHE A 69 7.97 -3.26 -12.97
C PHE A 69 8.96 -3.44 -14.14
N LEU A 70 10.21 -3.81 -13.83
CA LEU A 70 11.25 -4.05 -14.82
C LEU A 70 11.34 -5.54 -15.18
N PRO A 71 11.91 -5.89 -16.34
CA PRO A 71 12.19 -7.29 -16.66
C PRO A 71 13.12 -7.95 -15.64
N ASP A 72 13.04 -9.27 -15.52
CA ASP A 72 13.94 -10.03 -14.65
C ASP A 72 15.41 -9.76 -15.03
N HIS A 73 16.21 -9.41 -14.01
CA HIS A 73 17.62 -9.08 -14.19
C HIS A 73 18.38 -10.23 -14.87
N THR A 74 18.13 -11.48 -14.47
CA THR A 74 18.88 -12.64 -14.97
C THR A 74 18.54 -12.89 -16.43
N GLU A 75 17.25 -12.88 -16.77
CA GLU A 75 16.79 -13.02 -18.15
C GLU A 75 17.35 -11.91 -19.05
N LEU A 76 17.26 -10.65 -18.60
CA LEU A 76 17.79 -9.51 -19.35
C LEU A 76 19.31 -9.56 -19.51
N SER A 77 20.04 -9.94 -18.45
CA SER A 77 21.50 -10.11 -18.48
C SER A 77 21.93 -11.18 -19.48
N VAL A 78 21.25 -12.33 -19.46
CA VAL A 78 21.51 -13.44 -20.40
C VAL A 78 21.20 -13.01 -21.82
N GLU A 79 20.09 -12.31 -22.03
CA GLU A 79 19.70 -11.84 -23.36
C GLU A 79 20.72 -10.86 -23.95
N VAL A 80 21.17 -9.87 -23.15
CA VAL A 80 22.21 -8.92 -23.56
C VAL A 80 23.52 -9.65 -23.87
N ALA A 81 23.96 -10.56 -23.00
CA ALA A 81 25.20 -11.32 -23.19
C ALA A 81 25.17 -12.20 -24.45
N LEU A 82 24.04 -12.87 -24.74
CA LEU A 82 23.86 -13.68 -25.94
C LEU A 82 23.85 -12.82 -27.21
N ALA A 83 23.28 -11.62 -27.16
CA ALA A 83 23.28 -10.69 -28.28
C ALA A 83 24.68 -10.11 -28.54
N GLU A 84 25.45 -9.79 -27.49
CA GLU A 84 26.85 -9.34 -27.62
C GLU A 84 27.77 -10.44 -28.16
N ALA A 85 27.56 -11.69 -27.77
CA ALA A 85 28.29 -12.85 -28.28
C ALA A 85 27.92 -13.21 -29.74
N GLY A 86 26.97 -12.50 -30.36
CA GLY A 86 26.49 -12.75 -31.72
C GLY A 86 25.63 -14.01 -31.86
N VAL A 87 25.16 -14.58 -30.73
CA VAL A 87 24.28 -15.76 -30.70
C VAL A 87 22.84 -15.33 -31.03
N ASN A 88 22.38 -14.20 -30.48
CA ASN A 88 21.09 -13.62 -30.81
C ASN A 88 21.25 -12.37 -31.70
N LYS A 89 20.61 -12.34 -32.88
CA LYS A 89 20.75 -11.23 -33.83
C LYS A 89 19.76 -10.11 -33.50
N LEU A 90 20.04 -9.34 -32.46
CA LEU A 90 19.37 -8.06 -32.21
C LEU A 90 19.90 -6.98 -33.14
N LYS A 91 19.05 -6.02 -33.53
CA LYS A 91 19.55 -4.83 -34.22
C LYS A 91 20.42 -4.03 -33.25
N LYS A 92 21.43 -3.30 -33.77
CA LYS A 92 22.32 -2.47 -32.93
C LYS A 92 21.54 -1.56 -31.98
N LYS A 93 20.47 -0.91 -32.47
CA LYS A 93 19.63 -0.03 -31.65
C LYS A 93 18.93 -0.78 -30.51
N GLU A 94 18.35 -1.95 -30.80
CA GLU A 94 17.67 -2.77 -29.80
C GLU A 94 18.64 -3.29 -28.73
N LEU A 95 19.88 -3.60 -29.12
CA LEU A 95 20.92 -4.00 -28.17
C LEU A 95 21.31 -2.85 -27.23
N GLU A 96 21.51 -1.63 -27.74
CA GLU A 96 21.79 -0.47 -26.88
C GLU A 96 20.63 -0.18 -25.92
N GLU A 97 19.38 -0.21 -26.41
CA GLU A 97 18.19 -0.02 -25.55
C GLU A 97 18.12 -1.06 -24.42
N LYS A 98 18.45 -2.34 -24.69
CA LYS A 98 18.50 -3.38 -23.66
C LYS A 98 19.66 -3.22 -22.69
N LYS A 99 20.80 -2.66 -23.12
CA LYS A 99 21.93 -2.36 -22.25
C LYS A 99 21.63 -1.22 -21.30
N GLU A 100 21.00 -0.15 -21.80
CA GLU A 100 20.53 0.96 -20.97
C GLU A 100 19.53 0.47 -19.93
N LEU A 101 18.58 -0.39 -20.36
CA LEU A 101 17.64 -1.02 -19.45
C LEU A 101 18.33 -1.89 -18.39
N LEU A 102 19.29 -2.72 -18.78
CA LEU A 102 20.05 -3.56 -17.84
C LEU A 102 20.83 -2.71 -16.83
N ALA A 103 21.48 -1.64 -17.28
CA ALA A 103 22.17 -0.72 -16.39
C ALA A 103 21.22 -0.08 -15.36
N LYS A 104 19.99 0.26 -15.78
CA LYS A 104 18.98 0.79 -14.86
C LYS A 104 18.46 -0.28 -13.88
N VAL A 105 18.27 -1.51 -14.35
CA VAL A 105 17.90 -2.64 -13.49
C VAL A 105 18.97 -2.88 -12.44
N ASP A 106 20.25 -2.81 -12.82
CA ASP A 106 21.39 -2.95 -11.89
C ASP A 106 21.44 -1.81 -10.87
N GLU A 107 21.17 -0.57 -11.28
CA GLU A 107 21.12 0.60 -10.41
C GLU A 107 20.00 0.49 -9.36
N LEU A 108 18.82 0.02 -9.76
CA LEU A 108 17.63 -0.07 -8.92
C LEU A 108 17.55 -1.39 -8.14
N ARG A 109 18.54 -2.27 -8.31
CA ARG A 109 18.61 -3.55 -7.62
C ARG A 109 18.99 -3.35 -6.17
N GLU A 110 18.14 -3.86 -5.29
CA GLU A 110 18.36 -3.80 -3.85
C GLU A 110 18.60 -5.20 -3.29
N ALA A 111 19.40 -5.28 -2.23
CA ALA A 111 19.66 -6.54 -1.53
C ALA A 111 18.41 -7.05 -0.79
N ASN A 112 17.59 -6.12 -0.25
CA ASN A 112 16.36 -6.43 0.49
C ASN A 112 15.24 -5.48 0.03
N PRO A 113 14.57 -5.78 -1.10
CA PRO A 113 13.49 -4.96 -1.67
C PRO A 113 12.40 -4.55 -0.67
N MET A 114 12.04 -5.45 0.24
CA MET A 114 10.99 -5.22 1.24
C MET A 114 11.29 -4.00 2.15
N LEU A 115 12.57 -3.70 2.42
CA LEU A 115 12.98 -2.58 3.27
C LEU A 115 13.59 -1.40 2.48
N GLY A 116 13.53 -1.46 1.15
CA GLY A 116 14.26 -0.58 0.25
C GLY A 116 13.54 0.71 -0.13
N LEU A 117 13.83 1.18 -1.34
CA LEU A 117 13.28 2.37 -1.97
C LEU A 117 11.89 2.08 -2.53
N ARG A 118 10.88 2.28 -1.67
CA ARG A 118 9.48 1.98 -1.95
C ARG A 118 8.56 2.85 -1.07
N GLY A 119 7.24 2.76 -1.26
CA GLY A 119 6.25 3.51 -0.49
C GLY A 119 6.52 5.01 -0.43
N VAL A 120 6.27 5.66 0.72
CA VAL A 120 6.48 7.10 0.91
C VAL A 120 7.86 7.60 0.47
N ARG A 121 8.91 6.78 0.62
CA ARG A 121 10.28 7.13 0.23
C ARG A 121 10.40 7.32 -1.28
N LEU A 122 9.72 6.47 -2.04
CA LEU A 122 9.64 6.60 -3.49
C LEU A 122 8.83 7.84 -3.88
N GLY A 123 7.71 8.10 -3.20
CA GLY A 123 6.91 9.30 -3.40
C GLY A 123 7.70 10.60 -3.18
N ILE A 124 8.52 10.64 -2.13
CA ILE A 124 9.43 11.76 -1.84
C ILE A 124 10.54 11.87 -2.91
N LEU A 125 11.13 10.75 -3.31
CA LEU A 125 12.25 10.75 -4.27
C LEU A 125 11.81 11.11 -5.69
N LYS A 126 10.57 10.80 -6.07
CA LYS A 126 10.00 11.01 -7.40
C LYS A 126 8.90 12.07 -7.36
N PRO A 127 9.25 13.38 -7.45
CA PRO A 127 8.29 14.46 -7.43
C PRO A 127 7.15 14.26 -8.43
N GLY A 128 5.93 14.49 -7.97
CA GLY A 128 4.74 14.41 -8.82
C GLY A 128 4.16 13.01 -9.01
N LEU A 129 4.86 11.94 -8.61
CA LEU A 129 4.34 10.57 -8.67
C LEU A 129 3.03 10.42 -7.88
N TYR A 130 3.06 10.75 -6.59
CA TYR A 130 1.87 10.71 -5.75
C TYR A 130 0.85 11.77 -6.14
N ALA A 131 1.30 12.96 -6.55
CA ALA A 131 0.39 14.00 -7.03
C ALA A 131 -0.44 13.53 -8.24
N MET A 132 0.16 12.75 -9.16
CA MET A 132 -0.56 12.13 -10.28
C MET A 132 -1.66 11.17 -9.81
N GLN A 133 -1.34 10.28 -8.86
CA GLN A 133 -2.33 9.34 -8.32
C GLN A 133 -3.45 10.07 -7.58
N VAL A 134 -3.11 11.08 -6.79
CA VAL A 134 -4.07 11.91 -6.05
C VAL A 134 -4.98 12.69 -7.00
N ARG A 135 -4.44 13.23 -8.11
CA ARG A 135 -5.28 13.84 -9.16
C ARG A 135 -6.26 12.83 -9.75
N ALA A 136 -5.78 11.65 -10.13
CA ALA A 136 -6.63 10.61 -10.69
C ALA A 136 -7.77 10.19 -9.73
N ILE A 137 -7.48 10.08 -8.43
CA ILE A 137 -8.46 9.78 -7.37
C ILE A 137 -9.48 10.91 -7.25
N ALA A 138 -9.02 12.15 -7.04
CA ALA A 138 -9.88 13.30 -6.80
C ALA A 138 -10.74 13.62 -8.04
N ASP A 139 -10.18 13.55 -9.25
CA ASP A 139 -10.90 13.78 -10.50
C ASP A 139 -12.02 12.76 -10.71
N ALA A 140 -11.74 11.48 -10.46
CA ALA A 140 -12.74 10.42 -10.58
C ALA A 140 -13.90 10.62 -9.60
N ALA A 141 -13.58 10.91 -8.33
CA ALA A 141 -14.56 11.16 -7.30
C ALA A 141 -15.38 12.44 -7.58
N ALA A 142 -14.74 13.54 -7.98
CA ALA A 142 -15.42 14.78 -8.33
C ALA A 142 -16.35 14.62 -9.54
N GLU A 143 -15.92 13.86 -10.57
CA GLU A 143 -16.75 13.55 -11.73
C GLU A 143 -18.00 12.74 -11.35
N LEU A 144 -17.87 11.75 -10.46
CA LEU A 144 -19.01 10.98 -9.97
C LEU A 144 -19.94 11.83 -9.10
N LYS A 145 -19.38 12.69 -8.23
CA LYS A 145 -20.17 13.64 -7.43
C LYS A 145 -21.04 14.54 -8.30
N LYS A 146 -20.49 15.06 -9.42
CA LYS A 146 -21.26 15.82 -10.43
C LYS A 146 -22.40 15.02 -11.07
N LYS A 147 -22.24 13.70 -11.19
CA LYS A 147 -23.28 12.78 -11.69
C LYS A 147 -24.31 12.40 -10.62
N GLY A 148 -24.25 13.01 -9.43
CA GLY A 148 -25.19 12.76 -8.33
C GLY A 148 -24.89 11.50 -7.51
N LYS A 149 -23.67 10.97 -7.62
CA LYS A 149 -23.15 9.87 -6.80
C LYS A 149 -22.56 10.40 -5.49
N ASP A 150 -22.27 9.51 -4.56
CA ASP A 150 -21.70 9.86 -3.26
C ASP A 150 -20.39 9.11 -2.97
N PRO A 151 -19.29 9.45 -3.67
CA PRO A 151 -17.98 8.85 -3.42
C PRO A 151 -17.34 9.39 -2.14
N HIS A 152 -16.78 8.51 -1.31
CA HIS A 152 -16.09 8.84 -0.06
C HIS A 152 -14.62 8.37 -0.15
N PRO A 153 -13.74 9.09 -0.87
CA PRO A 153 -12.36 8.68 -1.06
C PRO A 153 -11.50 8.96 0.18
N GLU A 154 -10.66 7.99 0.54
CA GLU A 154 -9.64 8.10 1.58
C GLU A 154 -8.28 7.81 0.93
N ILE A 155 -7.29 8.68 1.12
CA ILE A 155 -5.95 8.54 0.52
C ILE A 155 -4.99 8.08 1.61
N MET A 156 -4.36 6.93 1.40
CA MET A 156 -3.45 6.30 2.36
C MET A 156 -2.02 6.29 1.84
N ILE A 157 -1.12 6.87 2.63
CA ILE A 157 0.32 6.90 2.35
C ILE A 157 0.98 5.64 2.97
N PRO A 158 1.64 4.78 2.17
CA PRO A 158 2.28 3.57 2.67
C PRO A 158 3.68 3.82 3.24
N LEU A 159 4.11 2.92 4.11
CA LEU A 159 5.46 2.75 4.63
C LEU A 159 6.03 3.97 5.38
N VAL A 160 5.16 4.77 5.97
CA VAL A 160 5.52 5.89 6.85
C VAL A 160 6.23 5.37 8.09
N ALA A 161 7.35 5.99 8.44
CA ALA A 161 8.11 5.72 9.65
C ALA A 161 8.15 6.93 10.60
N THR A 162 8.01 8.16 10.07
CA THR A 162 8.07 9.41 10.86
C THR A 162 6.88 10.34 10.59
N ALA A 163 6.58 11.22 11.54
CA ALA A 163 5.51 12.21 11.39
C ALA A 163 5.82 13.19 10.25
N GLU A 164 7.08 13.55 10.06
CA GLU A 164 7.54 14.47 9.02
C GLU A 164 7.36 13.90 7.61
N GLU A 165 7.55 12.59 7.41
CA GLU A 165 7.26 11.94 6.12
C GLU A 165 5.78 12.09 5.77
N LEU A 166 4.88 11.88 6.73
CA LEU A 166 3.44 12.04 6.52
C LEU A 166 3.06 13.52 6.34
N GLN A 167 3.59 14.41 7.18
CA GLN A 167 3.35 15.84 7.12
C GLN A 167 3.72 16.40 5.74
N GLN A 168 4.94 16.10 5.27
CA GLN A 168 5.41 16.56 3.97
C GLN A 168 4.48 16.10 2.84
N MET A 169 4.11 14.82 2.82
CA MET A 169 3.19 14.30 1.80
C MET A 169 1.81 14.96 1.87
N ARG A 170 1.28 15.23 3.08
CA ARG A 170 0.01 15.92 3.22
C ARG A 170 0.09 17.35 2.68
N GLU A 171 1.13 18.10 3.07
CA GLU A 171 1.38 19.47 2.59
C GLU A 171 1.51 19.56 1.05
N GLU A 172 2.06 18.53 0.42
CA GLU A 172 2.20 18.46 -1.04
C GLU A 172 0.91 18.03 -1.75
N LEU A 173 0.13 17.12 -1.16
CA LEU A 173 -0.98 16.43 -1.84
C LEU A 173 -2.36 17.03 -1.54
N GLU A 174 -2.59 17.55 -0.33
CA GLU A 174 -3.88 18.15 0.05
C GLU A 174 -4.24 19.34 -0.88
N PRO A 175 -3.32 20.27 -1.24
CA PRO A 175 -3.61 21.34 -2.19
C PRO A 175 -3.91 20.86 -3.61
N VAL A 176 -3.54 19.63 -3.98
CA VAL A 176 -3.88 19.04 -5.28
C VAL A 176 -5.37 18.66 -5.30
N VAL A 177 -5.84 18.06 -4.20
CA VAL A 177 -7.24 17.68 -4.02
C VAL A 177 -8.13 18.93 -3.96
N GLU A 178 -7.76 19.92 -3.14
CA GLU A 178 -8.51 21.16 -2.98
C GLU A 178 -8.76 21.86 -4.33
N ARG A 179 -7.71 21.98 -5.16
CA ARG A 179 -7.82 22.59 -6.49
C ARG A 179 -8.78 21.84 -7.41
N ILE A 180 -8.73 20.51 -7.42
CA ILE A 180 -9.65 19.71 -8.24
C ILE A 180 -11.09 19.89 -7.79
N ILE A 181 -11.33 19.91 -6.47
CA ILE A 181 -12.66 20.09 -5.90
C ILE A 181 -13.20 21.49 -6.23
N GLU A 182 -12.35 22.53 -6.10
CA GLU A 182 -12.69 23.92 -6.44
C GLU A 182 -13.03 24.06 -7.93
N ASP A 183 -12.16 23.57 -8.82
CA ASP A 183 -12.38 23.60 -10.28
C ASP A 183 -13.61 22.79 -10.68
N ALA A 184 -13.90 21.71 -9.96
CA ALA A 184 -15.10 20.93 -10.15
C ALA A 184 -16.36 21.63 -9.61
N GLY A 185 -16.25 22.51 -8.62
CA GLY A 185 -17.39 23.14 -7.95
C GLY A 185 -18.28 22.13 -7.22
N VAL A 186 -17.66 21.12 -6.58
CA VAL A 186 -18.37 20.08 -5.81
C VAL A 186 -17.97 20.16 -4.33
N ASP A 187 -18.81 19.61 -3.46
CA ASP A 187 -18.46 19.35 -2.06
C ASP A 187 -18.08 17.88 -1.92
N LEU A 188 -16.80 17.62 -1.67
CA LEU A 188 -16.20 16.29 -1.64
C LEU A 188 -15.15 16.22 -0.54
N PRO A 189 -15.50 15.77 0.67
CA PRO A 189 -14.52 15.48 1.71
C PRO A 189 -13.57 14.37 1.25
N VAL A 190 -12.27 14.59 1.45
CA VAL A 190 -11.23 13.59 1.18
C VAL A 190 -10.34 13.54 2.41
N GLU A 191 -10.15 12.35 2.96
CA GLU A 191 -9.33 12.14 4.15
C GLU A 191 -7.94 11.64 3.76
N PHE A 192 -6.93 12.07 4.52
CA PHE A 192 -5.55 11.63 4.38
C PHE A 192 -5.14 10.83 5.62
N GLY A 193 -4.69 9.60 5.40
CA GLY A 193 -4.23 8.72 6.45
C GLY A 193 -2.97 7.98 6.07
N THR A 194 -2.56 7.08 6.95
CA THR A 194 -1.33 6.32 6.75
C THR A 194 -1.47 4.87 7.15
N MET A 195 -0.62 4.04 6.55
CA MET A 195 -0.46 2.66 6.97
C MET A 195 0.50 2.58 8.16
N ILE A 196 0.05 1.99 9.27
CA ILE A 196 0.91 1.64 10.41
C ILE A 196 1.44 0.23 10.19
N GLU A 197 2.59 0.16 9.53
CA GLU A 197 3.22 -1.09 9.10
C GLU A 197 4.71 -1.21 9.45
N LEU A 198 5.25 -0.20 10.14
CA LEU A 198 6.60 -0.21 10.68
C LEU A 198 6.57 -0.10 12.21
N PRO A 199 7.45 -0.82 12.94
CA PRO A 199 7.50 -0.75 14.39
C PRO A 199 7.76 0.67 14.91
N ARG A 200 8.57 1.47 14.18
CA ARG A 200 8.78 2.89 14.52
C ARG A 200 7.48 3.69 14.44
N ALA A 201 6.69 3.50 13.38
CA ALA A 201 5.41 4.19 13.24
C ALA A 201 4.43 3.83 14.36
N ALA A 202 4.44 2.56 14.78
CA ALA A 202 3.61 2.11 15.89
C ALA A 202 4.02 2.72 17.24
N VAL A 203 5.33 2.81 17.51
CA VAL A 203 5.87 3.36 18.78
C VAL A 203 5.85 4.89 18.81
N CYS A 204 5.79 5.56 17.67
CA CYS A 204 5.70 7.02 17.54
C CYS A 204 4.32 7.45 17.02
N ALA A 205 3.28 6.66 17.25
CA ALA A 205 1.98 6.85 16.61
C ALA A 205 1.29 8.15 17.02
N GLY A 206 1.56 8.65 18.23
CA GLY A 206 1.03 9.93 18.70
C GLY A 206 1.45 11.10 17.79
N GLU A 207 2.74 11.17 17.43
CA GLU A 207 3.27 12.23 16.55
C GLU A 207 2.69 12.10 15.13
N ILE A 208 2.57 10.87 14.63
CA ILE A 208 2.02 10.62 13.28
C ILE A 208 0.52 10.98 13.23
N ALA A 209 -0.22 10.73 14.30
CA ALA A 209 -1.65 11.01 14.38
C ALA A 209 -2.02 12.50 14.31
N GLU A 210 -1.07 13.41 14.60
CA GLU A 210 -1.28 14.85 14.42
C GLU A 210 -1.50 15.24 12.95
N HIS A 211 -1.06 14.39 12.01
CA HIS A 211 -1.15 14.63 10.58
C HIS A 211 -2.04 13.62 9.84
N ALA A 212 -2.60 12.63 10.55
CA ALA A 212 -3.44 11.58 9.98
C ALA A 212 -4.89 11.72 10.40
N ASP A 213 -5.80 11.59 9.45
CA ASP A 213 -7.24 11.45 9.68
C ASP A 213 -7.58 9.99 10.05
N PHE A 214 -6.75 9.04 9.62
CA PHE A 214 -6.90 7.62 9.95
C PHE A 214 -5.60 6.80 9.93
N PHE A 215 -5.63 5.66 10.62
CA PHE A 215 -4.63 4.60 10.50
C PHE A 215 -5.22 3.32 9.93
N SER A 216 -4.46 2.67 9.04
CA SER A 216 -4.69 1.27 8.66
C SER A 216 -3.48 0.43 9.05
N PHE A 217 -3.67 -0.60 9.88
CA PHE A 217 -2.58 -1.50 10.22
C PHE A 217 -2.26 -2.43 9.06
N GLY A 218 -1.08 -2.24 8.46
CA GLY A 218 -0.47 -3.14 7.49
C GLY A 218 0.24 -4.28 8.22
N THR A 219 -0.53 -5.18 8.82
CA THR A 219 0.00 -6.19 9.75
C THR A 219 0.92 -7.21 9.10
N ASN A 220 0.89 -7.37 7.78
CA ASN A 220 1.83 -8.23 7.07
C ASN A 220 3.26 -7.69 7.22
N ASP A 221 3.50 -6.45 6.79
CA ASP A 221 4.80 -5.80 6.88
C ASP A 221 5.20 -5.49 8.33
N LEU A 222 4.23 -5.16 9.19
CA LEU A 222 4.49 -5.00 10.63
C LEU A 222 4.98 -6.30 11.26
N SER A 223 4.40 -7.45 10.88
CA SER A 223 4.84 -8.76 11.36
C SER A 223 6.22 -9.11 10.80
N GLN A 224 6.47 -8.84 9.53
CA GLN A 224 7.78 -9.09 8.91
C GLN A 224 8.89 -8.35 9.65
N THR A 225 8.69 -7.06 9.92
CA THR A 225 9.68 -6.20 10.60
C THR A 225 9.79 -6.46 12.10
N ALA A 226 8.69 -6.77 12.79
CA ALA A 226 8.71 -7.08 14.22
C ALA A 226 9.41 -8.42 14.52
N PHE A 227 9.18 -9.45 13.69
CA PHE A 227 9.84 -10.75 13.84
C PHE A 227 11.22 -10.82 13.18
N GLY A 228 11.49 -9.97 12.18
CA GLY A 228 12.62 -10.15 11.27
C GLY A 228 12.43 -11.35 10.34
N PHE A 229 11.18 -11.67 9.98
CA PHE A 229 10.85 -12.76 9.08
C PHE A 229 10.52 -12.21 7.69
N SER A 230 11.29 -12.61 6.69
CA SER A 230 10.89 -12.42 5.29
C SER A 230 9.73 -13.36 4.99
N ARG A 231 8.61 -12.81 4.52
CA ARG A 231 7.41 -13.60 4.21
C ARG A 231 7.67 -14.61 3.09
N ASP A 232 8.50 -14.25 2.12
CA ASP A 232 8.84 -15.10 0.99
C ASP A 232 9.77 -16.26 1.39
N ASP A 233 10.57 -16.09 2.45
CA ASP A 233 11.57 -17.06 2.87
C ASP A 233 11.16 -17.90 4.10
N ILE A 234 10.13 -17.48 4.85
CA ILE A 234 9.75 -18.09 6.13
C ILE A 234 9.37 -19.58 6.00
N GLY A 235 8.88 -19.99 4.82
CA GLY A 235 8.49 -21.37 4.54
C GLY A 235 9.60 -22.40 4.77
N ALA A 236 10.87 -21.97 4.72
CA ALA A 236 12.02 -22.84 4.95
C ALA A 236 12.13 -23.37 6.39
N PHE A 237 11.57 -22.67 7.39
CA PHE A 237 11.72 -23.03 8.80
C PHE A 237 10.43 -22.98 9.62
N LEU A 238 9.37 -22.33 9.14
CA LEU A 238 8.13 -22.12 9.91
C LEU A 238 7.53 -23.42 10.45
N GLY A 239 7.47 -24.48 9.63
CA GLY A 239 6.92 -25.77 10.04
C GLY A 239 7.63 -26.34 11.28
N LEU A 240 8.96 -26.21 11.35
CA LEU A 240 9.76 -26.66 12.49
C LEU A 240 9.51 -25.81 13.74
N TYR A 241 9.26 -24.50 13.57
CA TYR A 241 8.97 -23.59 14.68
C TYR A 241 7.63 -23.92 15.33
N VAL A 242 6.60 -24.19 14.53
CA VAL A 242 5.27 -24.60 15.01
C VAL A 242 5.33 -25.99 15.63
N GLU A 243 5.98 -26.96 14.97
CA GLU A 243 6.14 -28.33 15.50
C GLU A 243 6.82 -28.35 16.88
N ARG A 244 7.87 -27.53 17.04
CA ARG A 244 8.60 -27.38 18.31
C ARG A 244 7.95 -26.45 19.31
N LYS A 245 6.76 -25.89 18.99
CA LYS A 245 6.03 -24.93 19.82
C LYS A 245 6.86 -23.69 20.19
N LEU A 246 7.76 -23.28 19.31
CA LEU A 246 8.47 -22.01 19.41
C LEU A 246 7.55 -20.85 19.03
N LEU A 247 6.60 -21.12 18.11
CA LEU A 247 5.47 -20.26 17.80
C LEU A 247 4.17 -21.07 17.98
N PRO A 248 3.09 -20.43 18.47
CA PRO A 248 1.81 -21.10 18.62
C PRO A 248 1.12 -21.34 17.26
N ALA A 249 1.33 -20.44 16.30
CA ALA A 249 0.75 -20.46 14.96
C ALA A 249 1.65 -19.71 13.96
N ASN A 250 1.26 -19.70 12.68
CA ASN A 250 1.89 -18.86 11.67
C ASN A 250 1.57 -17.38 11.95
N PRO A 251 2.57 -16.52 12.24
CA PRO A 251 2.34 -15.12 12.60
C PRO A 251 1.87 -14.25 11.43
N PHE A 252 1.80 -14.79 10.21
CA PHE A 252 1.20 -14.13 9.04
C PHE A 252 -0.25 -14.54 8.78
N GLU A 253 -0.78 -15.53 9.51
CA GLU A 253 -2.17 -15.97 9.44
C GLU A 253 -2.99 -15.46 10.62
N THR A 254 -2.42 -15.57 11.82
CA THR A 254 -3.02 -15.13 13.08
C THR A 254 -2.08 -14.17 13.78
N ILE A 255 -2.61 -13.04 14.23
CA ILE A 255 -1.82 -11.95 14.81
C ILE A 255 -1.06 -12.42 16.05
N ASP A 256 0.23 -12.10 16.10
CA ASP A 256 1.05 -12.32 17.30
C ASP A 256 0.69 -11.28 18.37
N GLU A 257 -0.27 -11.58 19.23
CA GLU A 257 -0.69 -10.66 20.29
C GLU A 257 0.46 -10.15 21.20
N PRO A 258 1.41 -10.98 21.69
CA PRO A 258 2.42 -10.51 22.65
C PRO A 258 3.51 -9.61 22.05
N GLY A 259 3.72 -9.62 20.73
CA GLY A 259 4.69 -8.79 20.01
C GLY A 259 4.02 -7.80 19.08
N VAL A 260 3.52 -8.27 17.93
CA VAL A 260 2.87 -7.41 16.92
C VAL A 260 1.62 -6.74 17.48
N GLY A 261 0.80 -7.47 18.24
CA GLY A 261 -0.38 -6.93 18.90
C GLY A 261 -0.05 -5.82 19.90
N LYS A 262 1.08 -5.89 20.61
CA LYS A 262 1.52 -4.78 21.47
C LYS A 262 1.90 -3.54 20.68
N LEU A 263 2.53 -3.68 19.52
CA LEU A 263 2.80 -2.54 18.63
C LEU A 263 1.47 -1.90 18.19
N MET A 264 0.49 -2.71 17.81
CA MET A 264 -0.84 -2.22 17.47
C MET A 264 -1.51 -1.50 18.64
N ASP A 265 -1.50 -2.08 19.85
CA ASP A 265 -2.09 -1.49 21.06
C ASP A 265 -1.43 -0.15 21.42
N ILE A 266 -0.10 -0.04 21.34
CA ILE A 266 0.60 1.24 21.53
C ILE A 266 0.08 2.28 20.51
N ALA A 267 0.02 1.89 19.24
CA ALA A 267 -0.38 2.79 18.17
C ALA A 267 -1.85 3.26 18.29
N VAL A 268 -2.75 2.37 18.70
CA VAL A 268 -4.16 2.71 18.96
C VAL A 268 -4.27 3.73 20.10
N ASN A 269 -3.59 3.46 21.22
CA ASN A 269 -3.67 4.29 22.42
C ASN A 269 -3.03 5.67 22.20
N GLU A 270 -1.82 5.72 21.65
CA GLU A 270 -1.13 6.99 21.39
C GLU A 270 -1.81 7.79 20.27
N GLY A 271 -2.24 7.13 19.19
CA GLY A 271 -2.90 7.79 18.07
C GLY A 271 -4.21 8.47 18.50
N ARG A 272 -5.08 7.77 19.25
CA ARG A 272 -6.33 8.36 19.77
C ARG A 272 -6.10 9.43 20.83
N ALA A 273 -5.01 9.33 21.61
CA ALA A 273 -4.67 10.36 22.58
C ALA A 273 -4.27 11.68 21.90
N ALA A 274 -3.59 11.62 20.75
CA ALA A 274 -3.21 12.79 19.96
C ALA A 274 -4.37 13.32 19.09
N ASN A 275 -5.14 12.43 18.45
CA ASN A 275 -6.29 12.78 17.62
C ASN A 275 -7.53 11.96 18.00
N GLY A 276 -8.47 12.58 18.73
CA GLY A 276 -9.69 11.92 19.20
C GLY A 276 -10.69 11.55 18.10
N ASN A 277 -10.52 12.08 16.88
CA ASN A 277 -11.35 11.73 15.71
C ASN A 277 -10.67 10.68 14.81
N LEU A 278 -9.47 10.22 15.17
CA LEU A 278 -8.71 9.25 14.39
C LEU A 278 -9.48 7.93 14.29
N HIS A 279 -9.83 7.55 13.07
CA HIS A 279 -10.45 6.26 12.82
C HIS A 279 -9.36 5.21 12.51
N LEU A 280 -9.55 3.99 13.04
CA LEU A 280 -8.52 2.96 13.08
C LEU A 280 -9.03 1.67 12.46
N GLY A 281 -8.28 1.11 11.51
CA GLY A 281 -8.61 -0.18 10.95
C GLY A 281 -7.40 -1.05 10.69
N ILE A 282 -7.65 -2.27 10.24
CA ILE A 282 -6.63 -3.23 9.82
C ILE A 282 -6.93 -3.69 8.40
N CYS A 283 -5.90 -3.89 7.60
CA CYS A 283 -6.01 -4.51 6.29
C CYS A 283 -5.07 -5.72 6.17
N GLY A 284 -5.41 -6.64 5.27
CA GLY A 284 -4.60 -7.81 4.97
C GLY A 284 -5.19 -9.12 5.47
N GLU A 285 -4.33 -10.11 5.70
CA GLU A 285 -4.76 -11.49 5.96
C GLU A 285 -5.38 -11.67 7.33
N HIS A 286 -4.80 -11.00 8.35
CA HIS A 286 -5.32 -11.00 9.72
C HIS A 286 -6.73 -10.39 9.83
N GLY A 287 -7.10 -9.45 8.96
CA GLY A 287 -8.43 -8.84 8.97
C GLY A 287 -9.59 -9.80 8.65
N GLY A 288 -9.29 -11.02 8.19
CA GLY A 288 -10.29 -12.07 7.97
C GLY A 288 -10.10 -13.29 8.86
N ASP A 289 -9.18 -13.25 9.82
CA ASP A 289 -8.89 -14.35 10.75
C ASP A 289 -9.71 -14.15 12.05
N PRO A 290 -10.55 -15.11 12.48
CA PRO A 290 -11.46 -14.89 13.61
C PRO A 290 -10.77 -14.49 14.92
N GLU A 291 -9.61 -15.09 15.24
CA GLU A 291 -8.86 -14.76 16.46
C GLU A 291 -8.28 -13.34 16.37
N SER A 292 -7.68 -13.00 15.23
CA SER A 292 -7.17 -11.66 14.97
C SER A 292 -8.27 -10.59 14.95
N VAL A 293 -9.46 -10.90 14.43
CA VAL A 293 -10.62 -10.00 14.44
C VAL A 293 -11.09 -9.76 15.89
N ALA A 294 -11.14 -10.80 16.72
CA ALA A 294 -11.47 -10.65 18.13
C ALA A 294 -10.41 -9.85 18.90
N PHE A 295 -9.13 -9.99 18.53
CA PHE A 295 -8.06 -9.13 19.04
C PHE A 295 -8.27 -7.66 18.66
N CYS A 296 -8.57 -7.39 17.38
CA CYS A 296 -8.79 -6.03 16.87
C CYS A 296 -9.97 -5.33 17.59
N ASP A 297 -11.07 -6.04 17.83
CA ASP A 297 -12.20 -5.54 18.62
C ASP A 297 -11.76 -5.17 20.05
N ARG A 298 -10.96 -6.05 20.69
CA ARG A 298 -10.50 -5.86 22.07
C ARG A 298 -9.58 -4.64 22.25
N ILE A 299 -8.72 -4.35 21.28
CA ILE A 299 -7.88 -3.15 21.30
C ILE A 299 -8.62 -1.92 20.75
N GLY A 300 -9.85 -2.07 20.28
CA GLY A 300 -10.74 -0.97 19.93
C GLY A 300 -10.58 -0.41 18.52
N LEU A 301 -10.19 -1.23 17.53
CA LEU A 301 -10.25 -0.83 16.12
C LEU A 301 -11.71 -0.60 15.68
N ASP A 302 -11.90 0.33 14.74
CA ASP A 302 -13.20 0.71 14.20
C ASP A 302 -13.67 -0.20 13.06
N TYR A 303 -12.73 -0.81 12.31
CA TYR A 303 -13.06 -1.77 11.26
C TYR A 303 -11.95 -2.81 10.99
N VAL A 304 -12.35 -3.90 10.32
CA VAL A 304 -11.44 -4.88 9.72
C VAL A 304 -11.67 -4.95 8.21
N SER A 305 -10.60 -5.06 7.44
CA SER A 305 -10.65 -5.17 5.98
C SER A 305 -9.92 -6.44 5.51
N CYS A 306 -10.62 -7.26 4.72
CA CYS A 306 -10.11 -8.53 4.22
C CYS A 306 -10.53 -8.76 2.76
N SER A 307 -10.03 -9.85 2.16
CA SER A 307 -10.39 -10.24 0.80
C SER A 307 -11.91 -10.52 0.67
N PRO A 308 -12.52 -10.31 -0.52
CA PRO A 308 -13.97 -10.39 -0.69
C PRO A 308 -14.61 -11.68 -0.15
N PHE A 309 -13.94 -12.83 -0.36
CA PHE A 309 -14.44 -14.13 0.07
C PHE A 309 -14.38 -14.34 1.60
N ARG A 310 -13.55 -13.57 2.32
CA ARG A 310 -13.44 -13.64 3.78
C ARG A 310 -14.38 -12.67 4.50
N VAL A 311 -15.04 -11.76 3.80
CA VAL A 311 -15.99 -10.80 4.39
C VAL A 311 -17.08 -11.49 5.24
N PRO A 312 -17.73 -12.58 4.80
CA PRO A 312 -18.73 -13.26 5.64
C PRO A 312 -18.14 -13.82 6.94
N VAL A 313 -16.90 -14.33 6.89
CA VAL A 313 -16.19 -14.87 8.06
C VAL A 313 -15.83 -13.74 9.03
N ALA A 314 -15.27 -12.64 8.52
CA ALA A 314 -14.93 -11.48 9.34
C ALA A 314 -16.18 -10.91 10.04
N ARG A 315 -17.31 -10.79 9.33
CA ARG A 315 -18.59 -10.33 9.92
C ARG A 315 -19.07 -11.23 11.06
N LEU A 316 -18.99 -12.56 10.88
CA LEU A 316 -19.37 -13.51 11.92
C LEU A 316 -18.43 -13.41 13.12
N ALA A 317 -17.13 -13.35 12.88
CA ALA A 317 -16.11 -13.23 13.92
C ALA A 317 -16.27 -11.93 14.72
N SER A 318 -16.51 -10.79 14.06
CA SER A 318 -16.79 -9.51 14.73
C SER A 318 -18.04 -9.60 15.61
N ALA A 319 -19.12 -10.23 15.14
CA ALA A 319 -20.32 -10.42 15.95
C ALA A 319 -20.04 -11.30 17.20
N GLN A 320 -19.28 -12.39 17.03
CA GLN A 320 -18.89 -13.27 18.13
C GLN A 320 -17.96 -12.59 19.14
N ALA A 321 -17.06 -11.72 18.68
CA ALA A 321 -16.18 -10.94 19.54
C ALA A 321 -16.98 -10.03 20.47
N VAL A 322 -17.92 -9.25 19.91
CA VAL A 322 -18.78 -8.34 20.67
C VAL A 322 -19.71 -9.08 21.65
N MET A 323 -20.21 -10.27 21.27
CA MET A 323 -21.05 -11.10 22.14
C MET A 323 -20.26 -11.81 23.25
N GLY A 324 -18.92 -11.80 23.22
CA GLY A 324 -18.06 -12.56 24.13
C GLY A 324 -18.02 -14.06 23.86
N GLU A 325 -18.54 -14.51 22.71
CA GLU A 325 -18.61 -15.93 22.31
C GLU A 325 -17.35 -16.41 21.56
N ALA A 326 -16.44 -15.50 21.20
CA ALA A 326 -15.20 -15.86 20.51
C ALA A 326 -14.29 -16.80 21.33
N THR A 327 -14.45 -16.83 22.66
CA THR A 327 -13.64 -17.68 23.56
C THR A 327 -14.30 -19.02 23.92
N THR A 328 -15.54 -19.27 23.53
CA THR A 328 -16.33 -20.42 24.00
C THR A 328 -16.41 -21.61 23.05
N SER A 329 -15.81 -21.56 21.84
CA SER A 329 -15.96 -22.66 20.88
C SER A 329 -14.84 -23.72 20.85
N SER A 330 -13.76 -23.56 21.61
CA SER A 330 -12.77 -24.65 21.77
C SER A 330 -11.96 -24.56 23.07
N ARG A 331 -12.49 -25.18 24.14
CA ARG A 331 -11.69 -25.80 25.21
C ARG A 331 -12.31 -27.13 25.59
#